data_AF-A0A0P8CUW5-F1
#
_entry.id   AF-A0A0P8CUW5-F1
#
_cell.length_a   1.000
_cell.length_b   1.000
_cell.length_c   1.000
_cell.angle_alpha   90.00
_cell.angle_beta   90.00
_cell.angle_gamma   90.00
#
_symmetry.space_group_name_H-M   'P 1'
#
loop_
_entity.id
_entity.type
_entity.pdbx_description
1 polymer ?
#
loop_
_entity_poly.entity_id
_entity_poly.type
_entity_poly.pdbx_seq_one_letter_code
_entity_poly.pdbx_strand_id
1 'polypeptide(L)'
;KMQRRKADLTEMRPSGIGKTRITFSAPSRGLIGYHGEFLSDTRGTGIMNRLFEKYDVYKGPIEGRINGVLISNGDGDANAYALNMLEERGELFIGAQMKVYAGMIIGENAKPDDLEVNPMKAKQLSNVRSSGKDDAIRLTPPRRMTLEQSIAYIDNDEMVEVTPQSIRLRKAILDPHERKKARRKKED
;
A
#
# COMPACT_ATOMS: atom_id res chain seq x y z
N LYS A 1 10.90 -2.26 15.47
CA LYS A 1 9.93 -1.42 14.70
C LYS A 1 9.97 0.05 15.13
N MET A 2 9.78 0.36 16.42
CA MET A 2 9.82 1.74 16.94
C MET A 2 11.14 2.49 16.62
N GLN A 3 12.29 1.82 16.67
CA GLN A 3 13.57 2.42 16.29
C GLN A 3 13.62 2.91 14.83
N ARG A 4 13.04 2.17 13.87
CA ARG A 4 12.96 2.59 12.45
C ARG A 4 12.12 3.86 12.30
N ARG A 5 11.16 4.06 13.21
CA ARG A 5 10.30 5.25 13.32
C ARG A 5 10.94 6.38 14.14
N LYS A 6 12.25 6.30 14.43
CA LYS A 6 13.03 7.29 15.20
C LYS A 6 12.48 7.54 16.61
N ALA A 7 11.86 6.51 17.18
CA ALA A 7 11.33 6.55 18.53
C ALA A 7 12.39 6.09 19.55
N ASP A 8 12.49 6.83 20.64
CA ASP A 8 13.37 6.55 21.76
C ASP A 8 12.54 5.98 22.92
N LEU A 9 13.01 4.88 23.51
CA LEU A 9 12.38 4.28 24.67
C LEU A 9 12.67 5.16 25.90
N THR A 10 11.62 5.68 26.54
CA THR A 10 11.77 6.55 27.72
C THR A 10 11.51 5.78 29.02
N GLU A 11 10.56 4.86 29.00
CA GLU A 11 10.18 4.08 30.19
C GLU A 11 9.67 2.70 29.76
N MET A 12 10.03 1.68 30.53
CA MET A 12 9.45 0.35 30.42
C MET A 12 9.14 -0.16 31.83
N ARG A 13 7.89 -0.50 32.09
CA ARG A 13 7.47 -1.02 33.39
C ARG A 13 6.39 -2.10 33.27
N PRO A 14 6.38 -3.10 34.16
CA PRO A 14 5.27 -4.05 34.21
C PRO A 14 3.96 -3.32 34.54
N SER A 15 2.87 -3.76 33.92
CA SER A 15 1.53 -3.19 34.10
C SER A 15 0.56 -4.32 34.42
N GLY A 16 0.49 -4.72 35.68
CA GLY A 16 -0.32 -5.86 36.11
C GLY A 16 0.18 -7.20 35.56
N ILE A 17 -0.66 -8.23 35.59
CA ILE A 17 -0.29 -9.58 35.19
C ILE A 17 -0.27 -9.69 33.66
N GLY A 18 0.88 -10.06 33.10
CA GLY A 18 1.03 -10.41 31.68
C GLY A 18 1.06 -9.24 30.69
N LYS A 19 1.13 -7.98 31.17
CA LYS A 19 1.26 -6.80 30.30
C LYS A 19 2.43 -5.92 30.74
N THR A 20 3.09 -5.30 29.77
CA THR A 20 4.17 -4.34 29.98
C THR A 20 3.75 -3.01 29.39
N ARG A 21 3.83 -1.94 30.18
CA ARG A 21 3.67 -0.58 29.69
C ARG A 21 5.03 -0.10 29.17
N ILE A 22 5.03 0.36 27.92
CA ILE A 22 6.21 0.89 27.25
C ILE A 22 5.88 2.31 26.80
N THR A 23 6.72 3.26 27.19
CA THR A 23 6.59 4.68 26.82
C THR A 23 7.71 5.03 25.84
N PHE A 24 7.35 5.65 24.73
CA PHE A 24 8.30 6.11 23.71
C PHE A 24 8.13 7.62 23.47
N SER A 25 9.24 8.31 23.24
CA SER A 25 9.25 9.64 22.63
C SER A 25 9.59 9.48 21.14
N ALA A 26 8.69 9.90 20.26
CA ALA A 26 8.81 9.68 18.82
C ALA A 26 8.33 10.89 18.01
N PRO A 27 8.95 11.20 16.86
CA PRO A 27 8.46 12.26 15.98
C PRO A 27 7.10 11.87 15.41
N SER A 28 6.16 12.81 15.34
CA SER A 28 4.80 12.55 14.83
C SER A 28 4.81 11.94 13.42
N ARG A 29 5.73 12.38 12.56
CA ARG A 29 5.97 11.80 11.21
C ARG A 29 6.22 10.29 11.22
N GLY A 30 6.88 9.78 12.26
CA GLY A 30 7.21 8.35 12.37
C GLY A 30 6.06 7.50 12.88
N LEU A 31 5.05 8.12 13.50
CA LEU A 31 3.89 7.43 14.06
C LEU A 31 2.71 7.35 13.07
N ILE A 32 2.77 8.04 11.93
CA ILE A 32 1.74 7.95 10.89
C ILE A 32 1.61 6.49 10.44
N GLY A 33 0.38 5.96 10.47
CA GLY A 33 0.06 4.58 10.11
C GLY A 33 0.45 3.50 11.11
N TYR A 34 1.20 3.84 12.18
CA TYR A 34 1.66 2.82 13.13
C TYR A 34 0.50 2.23 13.96
N HIS A 35 -0.59 2.96 14.14
CA HIS A 35 -1.72 2.47 14.95
C HIS A 35 -2.33 1.19 14.36
N GLY A 36 -2.57 1.17 13.05
CA GLY A 36 -3.04 -0.03 12.35
C GLY A 36 -2.06 -1.20 12.46
N GLU A 37 -0.76 -0.95 12.26
CA GLU A 37 0.29 -1.97 12.40
C GLU A 37 0.37 -2.53 13.83
N PHE A 38 0.26 -1.67 14.84
CA PHE A 38 0.27 -2.06 16.24
C PHE A 38 -0.93 -2.95 16.61
N LEU A 39 -2.12 -2.66 16.10
CA LEU A 39 -3.29 -3.51 16.31
C LEU A 39 -3.07 -4.90 15.72
N SER A 40 -2.47 -4.99 14.53
CA SER A 40 -2.09 -6.27 13.92
C SER A 40 -1.02 -7.01 14.73
N ASP A 41 0.06 -6.33 15.12
CA ASP A 41 1.17 -6.89 15.90
C ASP A 41 0.70 -7.45 17.25
N THR A 42 -0.24 -6.76 17.90
CA THR A 42 -0.78 -7.15 19.20
C THR A 42 -2.03 -8.02 19.11
N ARG A 43 -2.46 -8.37 17.89
CA ARG A 43 -3.72 -9.09 17.63
C ARG A 43 -4.92 -8.47 18.36
N GLY A 44 -4.96 -7.14 18.44
CA GLY A 44 -6.00 -6.35 19.11
C GLY A 44 -5.94 -6.31 20.64
N THR A 45 -4.96 -6.97 21.28
CA THR A 45 -4.86 -6.99 22.75
C THR A 45 -4.09 -5.80 23.34
N GLY A 46 -3.33 -5.11 22.48
CA GLY A 46 -2.53 -3.94 22.85
C GLY A 46 -3.36 -2.68 22.97
N ILE A 47 -2.96 -1.81 23.89
CA ILE A 47 -3.52 -0.46 24.02
C ILE A 47 -2.42 0.54 23.70
N MET A 48 -2.71 1.45 22.78
CA MET A 48 -1.81 2.54 22.40
C MET A 48 -2.49 3.87 22.63
N ASN A 49 -1.79 4.77 23.33
CA ASN A 49 -2.17 6.17 23.46
C ASN A 49 -1.04 7.03 22.92
N ARG A 50 -1.39 8.13 22.25
CA ARG A 50 -0.45 9.12 21.75
C ARG A 50 -0.83 10.50 22.29
N LEU A 51 0.16 11.25 22.75
CA LEU A 51 0.00 12.63 23.18
C LEU A 51 1.13 13.45 22.55
N PHE A 52 0.83 14.68 22.16
CA PHE A 52 1.86 15.62 21.76
C PHE A 52 2.75 15.94 22.97
N GLU A 53 4.06 15.74 22.83
CA GLU A 53 5.04 16.01 23.90
C GLU A 53 5.59 17.44 23.76
N LYS A 54 6.31 17.72 22.67
CA LYS A 54 6.97 18.99 22.38
C LYS A 54 7.41 19.07 20.92
N TYR A 55 7.86 20.25 20.49
CA TYR A 55 8.71 20.40 19.32
C TYR A 55 10.17 20.09 19.70
N ASP A 56 10.91 19.49 18.78
CA ASP A 56 12.31 19.10 18.98
C ASP A 56 13.07 19.13 17.64
N VAL A 57 14.38 18.91 17.69
CA VAL A 57 15.27 18.87 16.52
C VAL A 57 14.84 17.77 15.55
N TYR A 58 14.98 18.05 14.25
CA TYR A 58 14.65 17.12 13.19
C TYR A 58 15.47 15.81 13.28
N LYS A 59 14.78 14.68 13.51
CA LYS A 59 15.40 13.34 13.64
C LYS A 59 15.76 12.65 12.31
N GLY A 60 15.88 13.41 11.22
CA GLY A 60 16.22 12.87 9.89
C GLY A 60 15.04 12.32 9.09
N PRO A 61 15.30 11.79 7.88
CA PRO A 61 14.30 11.17 7.04
C PRO A 61 13.77 9.88 7.69
N ILE A 62 12.49 9.63 7.47
CA ILE A 62 11.83 8.38 7.85
C ILE A 62 11.69 7.59 6.56
N GLU A 63 12.16 6.35 6.58
CA GLU A 63 12.14 5.49 5.40
C GLU A 63 10.70 5.28 4.95
N GLY A 64 10.47 5.50 3.65
CA GLY A 64 9.21 5.16 3.00
C GLY A 64 9.11 3.66 2.76
N ARG A 65 8.15 3.27 1.92
CA ARG A 65 8.07 1.88 1.47
C ARG A 65 9.28 1.53 0.60
N ILE A 66 9.67 0.26 0.66
CA ILE A 66 10.76 -0.30 -0.19
C ILE A 66 10.19 -0.74 -1.54
N ASN A 67 8.93 -1.17 -1.55
CA ASN A 67 8.23 -1.71 -2.70
C ASN A 67 7.70 -0.60 -3.62
N GLY A 68 7.74 -0.87 -4.92
CA GLY A 68 7.04 -0.06 -5.91
C GLY A 68 5.55 -0.40 -5.96
N VAL A 69 4.82 0.24 -6.86
CA VAL A 69 3.38 0.02 -7.05
C VAL A 69 3.05 -0.53 -8.43
N LEU A 70 1.99 -1.34 -8.49
CA LEU A 70 1.35 -1.77 -9.73
C LEU A 70 0.33 -0.71 -10.14
N ILE A 71 0.50 -0.15 -11.34
CA ILE A 71 -0.29 0.99 -11.83
C ILE A 71 -1.11 0.55 -13.03
N SER A 72 -2.41 0.84 -13.03
CA SER A 72 -3.28 0.60 -14.19
C SER A 72 -2.90 1.54 -15.33
N ASN A 73 -2.77 0.97 -16.54
CA ASN A 73 -2.46 1.73 -17.74
C ASN A 73 -3.70 2.23 -18.52
N GLY A 74 -4.91 1.94 -18.04
CA GLY A 74 -6.14 2.32 -18.74
C GLY A 74 -7.41 2.22 -17.89
N ASP A 75 -8.51 2.59 -18.53
CA ASP A 75 -9.84 2.71 -17.92
C ASP A 75 -10.74 1.54 -18.32
N GLY A 76 -11.40 0.93 -17.34
CA GLY A 76 -12.32 -0.18 -17.57
C GLY A 76 -12.52 -1.06 -16.34
N ASP A 77 -12.93 -2.31 -16.56
CA ASP A 77 -13.18 -3.28 -15.48
C ASP A 77 -12.03 -4.29 -15.38
N ALA A 78 -11.58 -4.55 -14.15
CA ALA A 78 -10.53 -5.51 -13.89
C ALA A 78 -10.96 -6.95 -14.21
N ASN A 79 -10.23 -7.62 -15.10
CA ASN A 79 -10.51 -8.99 -15.51
C ASN A 79 -9.78 -9.98 -14.60
N ALA A 80 -10.48 -11.01 -14.10
CA ALA A 80 -9.89 -12.05 -13.27
C ALA A 80 -8.68 -12.74 -13.92
N TYR A 81 -8.70 -12.92 -15.25
CA TYR A 81 -7.57 -13.48 -15.99
C TYR A 81 -6.31 -12.61 -15.89
N ALA A 82 -6.46 -11.29 -16.06
CA ALA A 82 -5.35 -10.36 -15.93
C ALA A 82 -4.84 -10.32 -14.49
N LEU A 83 -5.74 -10.20 -13.52
CA LEU A 83 -5.38 -10.14 -12.10
C LEU A 83 -4.59 -11.38 -11.66
N ASN A 84 -4.97 -12.57 -12.12
CA ASN A 84 -4.25 -13.80 -11.79
C ASN A 84 -2.78 -13.77 -12.24
N MET A 85 -2.49 -13.18 -13.40
CA MET A 85 -1.11 -13.02 -13.89
C MET A 85 -0.36 -11.87 -13.17
N LEU A 86 -1.09 -10.89 -12.63
CA LEU A 86 -0.51 -9.76 -11.91
C LEU A 86 -0.22 -10.11 -10.45
N GLU A 87 -0.94 -11.06 -9.88
CA GLU A 87 -0.70 -11.57 -8.52
C GLU A 87 0.69 -12.19 -8.37
N GLU A 88 1.25 -12.78 -9.42
CA GLU A 88 2.64 -13.26 -9.43
C GLU A 88 3.67 -12.11 -9.30
N ARG A 89 3.27 -10.88 -9.61
CA ARG A 89 4.12 -9.69 -9.53
C ARG A 89 4.01 -8.95 -8.20
N GLY A 90 3.04 -9.31 -7.35
CA GLY A 90 2.89 -8.72 -6.03
C GLY A 90 1.46 -8.78 -5.50
N GLU A 91 1.19 -8.01 -4.44
CA GLU A 91 -0.07 -8.08 -3.71
C GLU A 91 -1.10 -7.11 -4.29
N LEU A 92 -2.28 -7.61 -4.67
CA LEU A 92 -3.33 -6.80 -5.29
C LEU A 92 -4.19 -6.08 -4.23
N PHE A 93 -4.59 -4.86 -4.56
CA PHE A 93 -5.54 -4.05 -3.76
C PHE A 93 -6.97 -4.10 -4.31
N ILE A 94 -7.13 -4.65 -5.52
CA ILE A 94 -8.39 -4.70 -6.24
C ILE A 94 -8.83 -6.14 -6.51
N GLY A 95 -10.13 -6.36 -6.57
CA GLY A 95 -10.72 -7.63 -6.99
C GLY A 95 -11.13 -7.61 -8.47
N ALA A 96 -11.58 -8.77 -8.96
CA ALA A 96 -12.21 -8.85 -10.28
C ALA A 96 -13.46 -7.96 -10.35
N GLN A 97 -13.78 -7.46 -11.55
CA GLN A 97 -14.92 -6.59 -11.85
C GLN A 97 -14.89 -5.22 -11.15
N MET A 98 -13.79 -4.85 -10.47
CA MET A 98 -13.61 -3.48 -10.01
C MET A 98 -13.30 -2.55 -11.16
N LYS A 99 -13.94 -1.37 -11.14
CA LYS A 99 -13.61 -0.26 -12.03
C LYS A 99 -12.23 0.28 -11.70
N VAL A 100 -11.40 0.41 -12.73
CA VAL A 100 -10.05 0.97 -12.68
C VAL A 100 -9.91 2.09 -13.71
N TYR A 101 -8.93 2.95 -13.49
CA TYR A 101 -8.58 4.02 -14.41
C TYR A 101 -7.07 4.20 -14.54
N ALA A 102 -6.62 4.84 -15.60
CA ALA A 102 -5.21 5.08 -15.89
C ALA A 102 -4.53 5.85 -14.75
N GLY A 103 -3.40 5.34 -14.27
CA GLY A 103 -2.65 5.89 -13.14
C GLY A 103 -3.22 5.55 -11.75
N MET A 104 -4.31 4.78 -11.67
CA MET A 104 -4.77 4.16 -10.42
C MET A 104 -3.76 3.10 -9.97
N ILE A 105 -3.43 3.08 -8.67
CA ILE A 105 -2.61 2.04 -8.06
C ILE A 105 -3.51 0.85 -7.71
N ILE A 106 -3.19 -0.31 -8.26
CA ILE A 106 -4.00 -1.52 -8.16
C ILE A 106 -3.35 -2.61 -7.31
N GLY A 107 -2.11 -2.42 -6.88
CA GLY A 107 -1.39 -3.35 -6.03
C GLY A 107 0.01 -2.85 -5.65
N GLU A 108 0.67 -3.60 -4.78
CA GLU A 108 2.06 -3.45 -4.39
C GLU A 108 2.92 -4.35 -5.27
N ASN A 109 4.01 -3.83 -5.83
CA ASN A 109 4.96 -4.64 -6.58
C ASN A 109 5.91 -5.38 -5.61
N ALA A 110 6.23 -6.63 -5.91
CA ALA A 110 7.25 -7.39 -5.17
C ALA A 110 8.65 -6.76 -5.29
N LYS A 111 8.87 -5.92 -6.31
CA LYS A 111 10.12 -5.19 -6.54
C LYS A 111 10.00 -3.69 -6.19
N PRO A 112 11.14 -2.99 -5.99
CA PRO A 112 11.14 -1.56 -5.67
C PRO A 112 10.67 -0.62 -6.79
N ASP A 113 10.68 -1.08 -8.04
CA ASP A 113 10.29 -0.28 -9.20
C ASP A 113 8.77 -0.24 -9.39
N ASP A 114 8.25 0.91 -9.79
CA ASP A 114 6.86 1.04 -10.21
C ASP A 114 6.65 0.36 -11.57
N LEU A 115 5.55 -0.38 -11.68
CA LEU A 115 5.24 -1.15 -12.88
C LEU A 115 3.85 -0.81 -13.43
N GLU A 116 3.83 -0.43 -14.70
CA GLU A 116 2.61 -0.22 -15.49
C GLU A 116 2.06 -1.56 -15.95
N VAL A 117 0.79 -1.81 -15.68
CA VAL A 117 0.13 -3.09 -15.95
C VAL A 117 -1.26 -2.86 -16.53
N ASN A 118 -1.71 -3.84 -17.32
CA ASN A 118 -3.06 -3.84 -17.88
C ASN A 118 -3.96 -4.82 -17.12
N PRO A 119 -4.79 -4.35 -16.18
CA PRO A 119 -5.72 -5.21 -15.42
C PRO A 119 -6.95 -5.65 -16.22
N MET A 120 -7.14 -5.16 -17.46
CA MET A 120 -8.32 -5.43 -18.29
C MET A 120 -8.06 -6.52 -19.35
N LYS A 121 -6.83 -7.06 -19.40
CA LYS A 121 -6.43 -8.02 -20.42
C LYS A 121 -7.33 -9.26 -20.40
N ALA A 122 -8.02 -9.51 -21.51
CA ALA A 122 -8.82 -10.72 -21.70
C ALA A 122 -7.95 -11.91 -22.10
N LYS A 123 -8.43 -13.12 -21.77
CA LYS A 123 -7.86 -14.37 -22.27
C LYS A 123 -8.03 -14.41 -23.79
N GLN A 124 -6.94 -14.59 -24.54
CA GLN A 124 -7.05 -14.83 -25.98
C GLN A 124 -7.65 -16.23 -26.18
N LEU A 125 -8.84 -16.28 -26.78
CA LEU A 125 -9.47 -17.53 -27.19
C LEU A 125 -8.79 -18.01 -28.47
N SER A 126 -7.67 -18.73 -28.34
CA SER A 126 -7.19 -19.53 -29.46
C SER A 126 -8.15 -20.71 -29.61
N ASN A 127 -8.72 -20.92 -30.81
CA ASN A 127 -9.56 -22.08 -31.17
C ASN A 127 -8.82 -23.44 -31.12
N VAL A 128 -7.77 -23.55 -30.32
CA VAL A 128 -7.03 -24.78 -30.09
C VAL A 128 -7.76 -25.55 -29.00
N ARG A 129 -8.30 -26.72 -29.38
CA ARG A 129 -8.86 -27.74 -28.48
C ARG A 129 -7.78 -28.19 -27.49
N SER A 130 -7.57 -27.45 -26.40
CA SER A 130 -6.83 -27.94 -25.25
C SER A 130 -7.76 -28.80 -24.42
N SER A 131 -7.65 -30.10 -24.62
CA SER A 131 -8.17 -31.13 -23.72
C SER A 131 -7.55 -30.97 -22.33
N GLY A 132 -8.34 -30.51 -21.36
CA GLY A 132 -7.97 -30.57 -19.94
C GLY A 132 -8.14 -29.24 -19.20
N LYS A 133 -9.18 -29.19 -18.36
CA LYS A 133 -9.47 -28.23 -17.28
C LYS A 133 -9.49 -26.75 -17.68
N ASP A 134 -10.71 -26.20 -17.77
CA ASP A 134 -10.94 -24.81 -17.37
C ASP A 134 -10.51 -24.68 -15.90
N ASP A 135 -9.26 -24.31 -15.65
CA ASP A 135 -8.79 -23.96 -14.32
C ASP A 135 -9.64 -22.77 -13.85
N ALA A 136 -10.52 -23.03 -12.89
CA ALA A 136 -11.26 -22.00 -12.22
C ALA A 136 -10.25 -21.04 -11.57
N ILE A 137 -10.12 -19.84 -12.13
CA ILE A 137 -9.20 -18.82 -11.65
C ILE A 137 -9.57 -18.49 -10.20
N ARG A 138 -8.68 -18.84 -9.27
CA ARG A 138 -8.82 -18.53 -7.84
C ARG A 138 -7.84 -17.40 -7.50
N LEU A 139 -8.37 -16.19 -7.34
CA LEU A 139 -7.60 -15.03 -6.92
C LEU A 139 -7.42 -15.01 -5.41
N THR A 140 -6.24 -14.60 -4.94
CA THR A 140 -6.07 -14.28 -3.52
C THR A 140 -6.94 -13.07 -3.16
N PRO A 141 -7.59 -13.06 -1.98
CA PRO A 141 -8.35 -11.91 -1.53
C PRO A 141 -7.48 -10.64 -1.52
N PRO A 142 -7.93 -9.53 -2.13
CA PRO A 142 -7.13 -8.32 -2.21
C PRO A 142 -6.93 -7.68 -0.84
N ARG A 143 -5.76 -7.05 -0.65
CA ARG A 143 -5.44 -6.28 0.56
C ARG A 143 -6.28 -5.01 0.62
N ARG A 144 -7.29 -5.00 1.47
CA ARG A 144 -8.11 -3.81 1.74
C ARG A 144 -7.43 -2.93 2.78
N MET A 145 -7.09 -1.71 2.37
CA MET A 145 -6.50 -0.71 3.26
C MET A 145 -7.57 0.22 3.83
N THR A 146 -7.46 0.54 5.12
CA THR A 146 -8.20 1.63 5.74
C THR A 146 -7.65 2.98 5.29
N LEU A 147 -8.39 4.07 5.52
CA LEU A 147 -7.92 5.42 5.19
C LEU A 147 -6.57 5.74 5.85
N GLU A 148 -6.40 5.37 7.12
CA GLU A 148 -5.16 5.59 7.85
C GLU A 148 -4.00 4.80 7.21
N GLN A 149 -4.23 3.55 6.84
CA GLN A 149 -3.23 2.73 6.15
C GLN A 149 -2.89 3.31 4.78
N SER A 150 -3.88 3.76 4.01
CA SER A 150 -3.67 4.42 2.72
C SER A 150 -2.84 5.70 2.84
N ILE A 151 -3.13 6.55 3.82
CA ILE A 151 -2.36 7.79 4.06
C ILE A 151 -0.91 7.47 4.45
N ALA A 152 -0.69 6.41 5.21
CA ALA A 152 0.65 5.99 5.59
C ALA A 152 1.42 5.27 4.48
N TYR A 153 0.71 4.75 3.48
CA TYR A 153 1.26 3.96 2.39
C TYR A 153 1.76 4.79 1.19
N ILE A 154 1.08 5.91 0.89
CA ILE A 154 1.39 6.71 -0.29
C ILE A 154 2.76 7.39 -0.20
N ASP A 155 3.41 7.51 -1.36
CA ASP A 155 4.62 8.31 -1.53
C ASP A 155 4.30 9.76 -1.98
N ASN A 156 5.32 10.59 -2.08
CA ASN A 156 5.18 12.02 -2.41
C ASN A 156 4.58 12.29 -3.80
N ASP A 157 4.68 11.34 -4.74
CA ASP A 157 4.12 11.45 -6.10
C ASP A 157 2.73 10.78 -6.22
N GLU A 158 2.08 10.51 -5.09
CA GLU A 158 0.83 9.77 -4.99
C GLU A 158 -0.23 10.48 -4.18
N MET A 159 -1.48 10.04 -4.35
CA MET A 159 -2.64 10.62 -3.69
C MET A 159 -3.60 9.51 -3.26
N VAL A 160 -4.27 9.76 -2.14
CA VAL A 160 -5.43 8.97 -1.71
C VAL A 160 -6.69 9.67 -2.22
N GLU A 161 -7.41 9.00 -3.09
CA GLU A 161 -8.73 9.43 -3.55
C GLU A 161 -9.79 8.87 -2.61
N VAL A 162 -10.58 9.76 -1.99
CA VAL A 162 -11.58 9.38 -1.01
C VAL A 162 -12.97 9.79 -1.50
N THR A 163 -13.88 8.82 -1.51
CA THR A 163 -15.32 9.05 -1.69
C THR A 163 -16.08 8.42 -0.52
N PRO A 164 -17.37 8.73 -0.33
CA PRO A 164 -18.16 8.11 0.74
C PRO A 164 -18.23 6.58 0.67
N GLN A 165 -17.99 6.00 -0.51
CA GLN A 165 -18.12 4.55 -0.74
C GLN A 165 -16.78 3.85 -0.98
N SER A 166 -15.71 4.60 -1.26
CA SER A 166 -14.44 3.98 -1.69
C SER A 166 -13.23 4.83 -1.32
N ILE A 167 -12.14 4.13 -1.03
CA ILE A 167 -10.80 4.70 -0.89
C ILE A 167 -9.96 4.07 -1.98
N ARG A 168 -9.31 4.89 -2.81
CA ARG A 168 -8.44 4.45 -3.89
C ARG A 168 -7.08 5.11 -3.77
N LEU A 169 -6.07 4.41 -4.26
CA LEU A 169 -4.72 4.92 -4.40
C LEU A 169 -4.47 5.26 -5.87
N ARG A 170 -3.79 6.37 -6.13
CA ARG A 170 -3.44 6.80 -7.47
C ARG A 170 -2.15 7.58 -7.46
N LYS A 171 -1.54 7.69 -8.63
CA LYS A 171 -0.44 8.62 -8.85
C LYS A 171 -0.98 10.04 -9.02
N ALA A 172 -0.19 11.02 -8.59
CA ALA A 172 -0.53 12.43 -8.72
C ALA A 172 -0.68 12.82 -10.20
N ILE A 173 0.28 12.36 -11.02
CA ILE A 173 0.23 12.44 -12.47
C ILE A 173 -0.25 11.09 -12.99
N LEU A 174 -1.39 11.08 -13.68
CA LEU A 174 -1.99 9.86 -14.21
C LEU A 174 -1.27 9.35 -15.46
N ASP A 175 -0.90 10.27 -16.34
CA ASP A 175 -0.30 9.94 -17.63
C ASP A 175 1.14 9.40 -17.44
N PRO A 176 1.43 8.18 -17.92
CA PRO A 176 2.77 7.59 -17.89
C PRO A 176 3.86 8.48 -18.50
N HIS A 177 3.55 9.17 -19.61
CA HIS A 177 4.49 10.02 -20.34
C HIS A 177 4.84 11.28 -19.53
N GLU A 178 3.82 11.93 -18.97
CA GLU A 178 4.01 13.10 -18.11
C GLU A 178 4.77 12.73 -16.82
N ARG A 179 4.54 11.55 -16.24
CA ARG A 179 5.35 11.05 -15.11
C ARG A 179 6.82 10.90 -15.46
N LYS A 180 7.11 10.28 -16.60
CA LYS A 180 8.50 10.10 -17.06
C LYS A 180 9.19 11.46 -17.29
N LYS A 181 8.45 12.45 -17.80
CA LYS A 181 8.94 13.82 -17.98
C LYS A 181 9.18 14.53 -16.64
N ALA A 182 8.24 14.42 -15.71
CA ALA A 182 8.36 15.01 -14.37
C ALA A 182 9.53 14.42 -13.58
N ARG A 183 9.76 13.11 -13.70
CA ARG A 183 10.90 12.43 -13.08
C ARG A 183 12.24 12.94 -13.62
N ARG A 184 12.38 13.08 -14.94
CA ARG A 184 13.60 13.65 -15.56
C ARG A 184 13.89 15.06 -15.06
N LYS A 185 12.87 15.93 -15.00
CA LYS A 185 13.02 17.31 -14.53
C LYS A 185 13.46 17.42 -13.05
N LYS A 186 13.23 16.39 -12.24
CA LYS A 186 13.60 16.36 -10.83
C LYS A 186 15.01 15.80 -10.59
N GLU A 187 15.56 15.10 -11.59
CA GLU A 187 16.94 14.59 -11.59
C GLU A 187 17.94 15.68 -12.01
N ASP A 188 17.48 16.72 -12.71
CA ASP A 188 18.22 17.97 -13.02
C ASP A 188 18.10 19.01 -11.89
#